data_AF-A0A7Y5XA83-F1
#
_entry.id   AF-A0A7Y5XA83-F1
#
_cell.length_a   1.000
_cell.length_b   1.000
_cell.length_c   1.000
_cell.angle_alpha   90.00
_cell.angle_beta   90.00
_cell.angle_gamma   90.00
#
_symmetry.space_group_name_H-M   'P 1'
#
loop_
_entity.id
_entity.type
_entity.pdbx_description
1 polymer ?
#
loop_
_entity_poly.entity_id
_entity_poly.type
_entity_poly.pdbx_seq_one_letter_code
_entity_poly.pdbx_strand_id
1 'polypeptide(L)'
;MGRPDDEVPTGVIEMTAEAVHTVRRRFTTTGQTLYNMSEDLPDAWSDLGTAVGQFYQQIDEGLSPFTASWQASFSLCEDEARLIAGNTSRLSIDLDRLDIGHS
;
A
#
# COMPACT_ATOMS: atom_id res chain seq x y z
N MET A 1 36.73 29.87 19.80
CA MET A 1 35.85 30.75 19.00
C MET A 1 35.58 30.00 17.70
N GLY A 2 34.36 29.45 17.52
CA GLY A 2 33.84 28.79 16.30
C GLY A 2 34.45 27.42 15.91
N ARG A 3 33.65 26.35 15.91
CA ARG A 3 34.03 24.98 15.53
C ARG A 3 33.88 24.79 14.00
N PRO A 4 34.75 24.01 13.33
CA PRO A 4 34.64 23.68 11.91
C PRO A 4 33.52 22.66 11.67
N ASP A 5 33.10 22.55 10.42
CA ASP A 5 32.23 21.51 9.85
C ASP A 5 30.72 21.65 10.14
N ASP A 6 30.01 22.29 9.21
CA ASP A 6 28.62 21.97 8.87
C ASP A 6 28.42 22.30 7.37
N GLU A 7 29.15 21.57 6.51
CA GLU A 7 28.73 21.44 5.10
C GLU A 7 27.41 20.66 5.10
N VAL A 8 26.30 21.37 4.91
CA VAL A 8 25.03 20.76 4.53
C VAL A 8 25.26 20.11 3.17
N PRO A 9 25.09 18.78 2.99
CA PRO A 9 25.26 18.15 1.69
C PRO A 9 24.21 18.71 0.71
N THR A 10 24.61 19.66 -0.12
CA THR A 10 23.85 20.09 -1.28
C THR A 10 23.98 19.02 -2.34
N GLY A 11 22.86 18.49 -2.82
CA GLY A 11 22.86 17.63 -4.02
C GLY A 11 21.96 16.39 -3.94
N VAL A 12 21.51 15.93 -2.76
CA VAL A 12 20.65 14.73 -2.68
C VAL A 12 19.42 14.98 -1.82
N ILE A 13 18.22 14.87 -2.41
CA ILE A 13 16.97 14.81 -1.66
C ILE A 13 16.72 13.37 -1.25
N GLU A 14 16.82 13.10 0.05
CA GLU A 14 16.43 11.84 0.67
C GLU A 14 15.25 12.04 1.63
N MET A 15 14.42 11.01 1.78
CA MET A 15 13.42 11.00 2.84
C MET A 15 14.10 10.94 4.20
N THR A 16 13.62 11.73 5.16
CA THR A 16 14.09 11.62 6.55
C THR A 16 13.77 10.23 7.12
N ALA A 17 14.56 9.77 8.09
CA ALA A 17 14.31 8.48 8.75
C ALA A 17 12.90 8.39 9.36
N GLU A 18 12.39 9.50 9.90
CA GLU A 18 11.02 9.62 10.42
C GLU A 18 9.96 9.46 9.32
N ALA A 19 10.16 10.11 8.17
CA ALA A 19 9.27 9.99 7.03
C ALA A 19 9.26 8.56 6.47
N VAL A 20 10.44 7.94 6.33
CA VAL A 20 10.58 6.53 5.91
C VAL A 20 9.85 5.61 6.87
N HIS A 21 10.07 5.75 8.18
CA HIS A 21 9.39 4.94 9.19
C HIS A 21 7.86 5.12 9.12
N THR A 22 7.39 6.36 8.98
CA THR A 22 5.96 6.67 8.91
C THR A 22 5.30 6.05 7.69
N VAL A 23 5.90 6.19 6.51
CA VAL A 23 5.39 5.63 5.25
C VAL A 23 5.37 4.12 5.32
N ARG A 24 6.49 3.48 5.72
CA ARG A 24 6.56 2.03 5.90
C ARG A 24 5.47 1.53 6.83
N ARG A 25 5.33 2.12 8.02
CA ARG A 25 4.31 1.73 8.99
C ARG A 25 2.91 1.82 8.41
N ARG A 26 2.57 2.94 7.76
CA ARG A 26 1.24 3.14 7.17
C ARG A 26 0.94 2.10 6.10
N PHE A 27 1.84 1.89 5.15
CA PHE A 27 1.60 0.93 4.07
C PHE A 27 1.63 -0.52 4.55
N THR A 28 2.43 -0.87 5.56
CA THR A 28 2.35 -2.19 6.21
C THR A 28 0.99 -2.39 6.87
N THR A 29 0.49 -1.41 7.63
CA THR A 29 -0.83 -1.49 8.25
C THR A 29 -1.94 -1.57 7.19
N THR A 30 -1.89 -0.74 6.15
CA THR A 30 -2.85 -0.77 5.05
C THR A 30 -2.87 -2.12 4.35
N GLY A 31 -1.69 -2.66 4.01
CA GLY A 31 -1.58 -3.98 3.39
C GLY A 31 -2.18 -5.08 4.26
N GLN A 32 -1.91 -5.07 5.58
CA GLN A 32 -2.52 -6.02 6.50
C GLN A 32 -4.04 -5.92 6.56
N THR A 33 -4.59 -4.71 6.57
CA THR A 33 -6.04 -4.51 6.56
C THR A 33 -6.67 -5.05 5.28
N LEU A 34 -6.04 -4.81 4.12
CA LEU A 34 -6.51 -5.29 2.82
C LEU A 34 -6.47 -6.82 2.72
N TYR A 35 -5.38 -7.42 3.22
CA TYR A 35 -5.27 -8.87 3.35
C TYR A 35 -6.43 -9.44 4.17
N ASN A 36 -6.65 -8.92 5.38
CA ASN A 36 -7.73 -9.38 6.24
C ASN A 36 -9.10 -9.24 5.54
N MET A 37 -9.36 -8.11 4.86
CA MET A 37 -10.58 -7.92 4.09
C MET A 37 -10.75 -8.94 2.96
N SER A 38 -9.67 -9.33 2.28
CA SER A 38 -9.73 -10.36 1.23
C SER A 38 -10.01 -11.75 1.77
N GLU A 39 -9.57 -12.05 2.99
CA GLU A 39 -9.79 -13.35 3.66
C GLU A 39 -11.18 -13.42 4.32
N ASP A 40 -11.70 -12.30 4.83
CA ASP A 40 -13.00 -12.24 5.51
C ASP A 40 -14.19 -12.25 4.53
N LEU A 41 -13.97 -11.79 3.28
CA LEU A 41 -15.04 -11.65 2.28
C LEU A 41 -15.73 -12.99 1.91
N PRO A 42 -14.99 -14.09 1.65
CA PRO A 42 -15.58 -15.40 1.39
C PRO A 42 -16.38 -15.97 2.56
N ASP A 43 -15.95 -15.71 3.79
CA ASP A 43 -16.64 -16.16 4.99
C ASP A 43 -17.97 -15.41 5.16
N ALA A 44 -17.95 -14.08 5.02
CA ALA A 44 -19.17 -13.26 5.02
C ALA A 44 -20.15 -13.68 3.92
N TRP A 45 -19.64 -14.11 2.77
CA TRP A 45 -20.43 -14.68 1.69
C TRP A 45 -21.09 -16.01 2.07
N SER A 46 -20.32 -16.94 2.64
CA SER A 46 -20.83 -18.25 3.09
C SER A 46 -21.92 -18.08 4.15
N ASP A 47 -21.73 -17.15 5.09
CA ASP A 47 -22.70 -16.83 6.13
C ASP A 47 -23.99 -16.26 5.55
N LEU A 48 -23.87 -15.33 4.59
CA LEU A 48 -25.02 -14.79 3.87
C LEU A 48 -25.77 -15.93 3.17
N GLY A 49 -25.06 -16.78 2.42
CA GLY A 49 -25.66 -17.90 1.70
C GLY A 49 -26.47 -18.83 2.59
N THR A 50 -25.95 -19.11 3.79
CA THR A 50 -26.65 -19.88 4.82
C THR A 50 -27.88 -19.14 5.35
N ALA A 51 -27.77 -17.83 5.60
CA ALA A 51 -28.84 -17.02 6.19
C ALA A 51 -30.03 -16.79 5.24
N VAL A 52 -29.80 -16.64 3.94
CA VAL A 52 -30.90 -16.39 2.98
C VAL A 52 -31.65 -17.65 2.55
N GLY A 53 -31.07 -18.84 2.78
CA GLY A 53 -31.72 -20.12 2.52
C GLY A 53 -32.22 -20.26 1.08
N GLN A 54 -33.52 -20.47 0.89
CA GLN A 54 -34.11 -20.69 -0.44
C GLN A 54 -34.07 -19.45 -1.36
N PHE A 55 -33.93 -18.24 -0.80
CA PHE A 55 -33.80 -17.02 -1.61
C PHE A 55 -32.40 -16.85 -2.20
N TYR A 56 -31.42 -17.65 -1.77
CA TYR A 56 -30.03 -17.56 -2.22
C TYR A 56 -29.90 -17.51 -3.75
N GLN A 57 -30.61 -18.36 -4.48
CA GLN A 57 -30.54 -18.40 -5.96
C GLN A 57 -30.98 -17.09 -6.63
N GLN A 58 -31.76 -16.24 -5.95
CA GLN A 58 -32.19 -14.94 -6.47
C GLN A 58 -31.16 -13.83 -6.24
N ILE A 59 -30.17 -14.05 -5.37
CA ILE A 59 -29.17 -13.05 -4.96
C ILE A 59 -27.76 -13.46 -5.41
N ASP A 60 -27.51 -14.76 -5.58
CA ASP A 60 -26.22 -15.35 -5.96
C ASP A 60 -25.66 -14.83 -7.30
N GLU A 61 -26.53 -14.58 -8.29
CA GLU A 61 -26.12 -14.23 -9.66
C GLU A 61 -25.22 -12.99 -9.74
N GLY A 62 -25.42 -12.02 -8.83
CA GLY A 62 -24.56 -10.83 -8.72
C GLY A 62 -23.50 -10.93 -7.62
N LEU A 63 -23.77 -11.68 -6.55
CA LEU A 63 -22.92 -11.70 -5.36
C LEU A 63 -21.64 -12.51 -5.54
N SER A 64 -21.68 -13.66 -6.20
CA SER A 64 -20.47 -14.47 -6.41
C SER A 64 -19.41 -13.73 -7.27
N PRO A 65 -19.78 -13.15 -8.43
CA PRO A 65 -18.86 -12.29 -9.19
C PRO A 65 -18.38 -11.06 -8.41
N PHE A 66 -19.27 -10.45 -7.61
CA PHE A 66 -18.92 -9.31 -6.75
C PHE A 66 -17.84 -9.68 -5.74
N THR A 67 -18.04 -10.76 -4.96
CA THR A 67 -17.10 -11.24 -3.95
C THR A 67 -15.74 -11.55 -4.58
N ALA A 68 -15.72 -12.27 -5.70
CA ALA A 68 -14.47 -12.58 -6.41
C ALA A 68 -13.73 -11.31 -6.88
N SER A 69 -14.46 -10.34 -7.44
CA SER A 69 -13.87 -9.08 -7.93
C SER A 69 -13.27 -8.22 -6.83
N TRP A 70 -13.91 -8.16 -5.67
CA TRP A 70 -13.42 -7.39 -4.52
C TRP A 70 -12.27 -8.09 -3.81
N GLN A 71 -12.31 -9.42 -3.70
CA GLN A 71 -11.18 -10.19 -3.18
C GLN A 71 -9.93 -9.95 -4.03
N ALA A 72 -10.04 -10.00 -5.36
CA ALA A 72 -8.94 -9.69 -6.26
C ALA A 72 -8.45 -8.23 -6.12
N SER A 73 -9.38 -7.28 -5.96
CA SER A 73 -9.04 -5.87 -5.78
C SER A 73 -8.28 -5.61 -4.47
N PHE A 74 -8.70 -6.21 -3.36
CA PHE A 74 -8.00 -6.10 -2.09
C PHE A 74 -6.62 -6.75 -2.13
N SER A 75 -6.49 -7.92 -2.75
CA SER A 75 -5.21 -8.60 -2.94
C SER A 75 -4.23 -7.75 -3.76
N LEU A 76 -4.70 -7.13 -4.84
CA LEU A 76 -3.87 -6.23 -5.65
C LEU A 76 -3.40 -5.02 -4.84
N CYS A 77 -4.30 -4.37 -4.09
CA CYS A 77 -3.94 -3.22 -3.27
C CYS A 77 -3.00 -3.60 -2.11
N GLU A 78 -3.12 -4.81 -1.55
CA GLU A 78 -2.19 -5.35 -0.56
C GLU A 78 -0.78 -5.46 -1.14
N ASP A 79 -0.66 -6.07 -2.33
CA ASP A 79 0.61 -6.24 -3.03
C ASP A 79 1.27 -4.88 -3.32
N GLU A 80 0.49 -3.91 -3.80
CA GLU A 80 0.96 -2.54 -4.02
C GLU A 80 1.43 -1.89 -2.71
N ALA A 81 0.68 -2.05 -1.62
CA ALA A 81 1.05 -1.51 -0.32
C ALA A 81 2.36 -2.14 0.20
N ARG A 82 2.54 -3.46 0.02
CA ARG A 82 3.80 -4.15 0.35
C ARG A 82 4.97 -3.65 -0.49
N LEU A 83 4.76 -3.44 -1.79
CA LEU A 83 5.78 -2.90 -2.69
C LEU A 83 6.19 -1.49 -2.28
N ILE A 84 5.24 -0.61 -1.95
CA ILE A 84 5.55 0.75 -1.50
C ILE A 84 6.31 0.72 -0.17
N ALA A 85 5.86 -0.07 0.81
CA ALA A 85 6.57 -0.22 2.08
C ALA A 85 8.01 -0.74 1.88
N GLY A 86 8.19 -1.75 1.04
CA GLY A 86 9.50 -2.33 0.74
C GLY A 86 10.44 -1.39 -0.04
N ASN A 87 9.89 -0.51 -0.88
CA ASN A 87 10.66 0.41 -1.71
C ASN A 87 10.84 1.82 -1.12
N THR A 88 10.13 2.15 -0.03
CA THR A 88 10.32 3.41 0.69
C THR A 88 11.79 3.54 1.13
N SER A 89 12.42 4.67 0.76
CA SER A 89 13.85 5.01 0.91
C SER A 89 14.83 4.44 -0.12
N ARG A 90 14.36 3.76 -1.18
CA ARG A 90 15.25 3.25 -2.25
C ARG A 90 15.48 4.23 -3.40
N LEU A 91 14.72 5.33 -3.43
CA LEU A 91 14.85 6.40 -4.41
C LEU A 91 15.46 7.62 -3.72
N SER A 92 16.66 8.02 -4.13
CA SER A 92 17.24 9.33 -3.85
C SER A 92 17.24 10.14 -5.15
N ILE A 93 16.95 11.44 -5.04
CA ILE A 93 17.03 12.36 -6.19
C ILE A 93 18.33 13.12 -6.06
N ASP A 94 19.24 12.90 -7.00
CA ASP A 94 20.46 13.67 -7.18
C ASP A 94 20.13 14.96 -7.96
N LEU A 95 20.13 16.09 -7.26
CA LEU A 95 19.88 17.43 -7.77
C LEU A 95 21.03 17.93 -8.64
N ASP A 96 22.27 17.53 -8.36
CA ASP A 96 23.44 17.93 -9.13
C ASP A 96 23.37 17.31 -10.53
N ARG A 97 22.83 16.09 -10.66
CA ARG A 97 22.51 15.47 -11.95
C ARG A 97 21.39 16.17 -12.73
N LEU A 98 20.42 16.79 -12.05
CA LEU A 98 19.31 17.49 -12.70
C LEU A 98 19.74 18.85 -13.27
N ASP A 99 20.69 19.52 -12.61
CA ASP A 99 21.14 20.86 -13.00
C ASP A 99 21.97 20.85 -14.30
N ILE A 100 22.68 19.75 -14.57
CA ILE A 100 23.50 19.56 -15.80
C ILE A 100 22.63 19.49 -17.08
N GLY A 101 21.31 19.32 -16.95
CA GLY A 101 20.36 19.30 -18.08
C GLY A 101 19.87 20.67 -18.55
N HIS A 102 20.24 21.77 -17.87
CA HIS A 102 19.68 23.10 -18.09
C HIS A 102 20.69 24.20 -18.46
N SER A 103 21.95 23.86 -18.76
CA SER A 103 23.00 24.81 -19.18
C SER A 103 23.32 24.77 -20.67
#